data_AF-A0A9D7J0S0-F1
#
_entry.id   AF-A0A9D7J0S0-F1
#
_cell.length_a   1.000
_cell.length_b   1.000
_cell.length_c   1.000
_cell.angle_alpha   90.00
_cell.angle_beta   90.00
_cell.angle_gamma   90.00
#
_symmetry.space_group_name_H-M   'P 1'
#
loop_
_entity.id
_entity.type
_entity.pdbx_description
1 polymer ?
#
loop_
_entity_poly.entity_id
_entity_poly.type
_entity_poly.pdbx_seq_one_letter_code
_entity_poly.pdbx_strand_id
1 'polypeptide(L)'
;MSSYLQLLIFGALAAAGNLLGGFLITRTSRSIINRLKYLIALGAGFMMAAVFIEVMPEVAEQWSGNLTTAMGWLLAGYLLIQLAEHTIAPHFHFGEETHREELIQGNAATTAVLALSVHTFFDGVAIASGMMTSFKLGFTLFIAILLHKIPEGFTMASIIFDIWERARRGQKSDNRHSRLHLPRDHLGDAYQAGRHLHAAAICRCDVIHRGFRSDTTGES
;
A
#
# COMPACT_ATOMS: atom_id res chain seq x y z
N MET A 1 4.00 31.85 -7.82
CA MET A 1 3.31 30.69 -8.43
C MET A 1 1.86 30.73 -7.98
N SER A 2 0.89 30.41 -8.85
CA SER A 2 -0.50 30.28 -8.41
C SER A 2 -0.63 29.13 -7.42
N SER A 3 -1.42 29.28 -6.35
CA SER A 3 -1.60 28.26 -5.30
C SER A 3 -2.02 26.91 -5.89
N TYR A 4 -2.82 26.92 -6.96
CA TYR A 4 -3.22 25.73 -7.72
C TYR A 4 -2.05 24.99 -8.39
N LEU A 5 -1.07 25.72 -8.93
CA LEU A 5 0.10 25.10 -9.55
C LEU A 5 0.97 24.38 -8.50
N GLN A 6 1.08 24.94 -7.29
CA GLN A 6 1.80 24.30 -6.19
C GLN A 6 1.12 22.98 -5.80
N LEU A 7 -0.21 22.98 -5.64
CA LEU A 7 -0.99 21.78 -5.33
C LEU A 7 -0.77 20.67 -6.37
N LEU A 8 -0.80 21.02 -7.66
CA LEU A 8 -0.57 20.06 -8.74
C LEU A 8 0.85 19.49 -8.71
N ILE A 9 1.87 20.32 -8.45
CA ILE A 9 3.26 19.86 -8.39
C ILE A 9 3.48 18.92 -7.22
N PHE A 10 3.05 19.30 -6.01
CA PHE A 10 3.24 18.46 -4.82
C PHE A 10 2.43 17.15 -4.92
N GLY A 11 1.20 17.22 -5.44
CA GLY A 11 0.39 16.02 -5.71
C GLY A 11 1.05 15.09 -6.73
N ALA A 12 1.60 15.64 -7.83
CA ALA A 12 2.31 14.86 -8.84
C ALA A 12 3.60 14.22 -8.27
N LEU A 13 4.33 14.94 -7.42
CA LEU A 13 5.53 14.40 -6.76
C LEU A 13 5.19 13.28 -5.76
N ALA A 14 4.11 13.43 -5.00
CA ALA A 14 3.63 12.37 -4.10
C ALA A 14 3.21 11.12 -4.90
N ALA A 15 2.50 11.31 -6.02
CA ALA A 15 2.15 10.22 -6.93
C ALA A 15 3.40 9.55 -7.53
N ALA A 16 4.41 10.34 -7.92
CA ALA A 16 5.70 9.82 -8.38
C ALA A 16 6.40 9.00 -7.29
N GLY A 17 6.33 9.41 -6.02
CA GLY A 17 6.83 8.63 -4.88
C GLY A 17 6.20 7.23 -4.79
N ASN A 18 4.89 7.14 -4.98
CA ASN A 18 4.16 5.86 -5.00
C ASN A 18 4.59 4.98 -6.19
N LEU A 19 4.74 5.58 -7.37
CA LEU A 19 5.24 4.89 -8.57
C LEU A 19 6.69 4.41 -8.42
N LEU A 20 7.55 5.20 -7.77
CA LEU A 20 8.93 4.82 -7.47
C LEU A 20 8.97 3.64 -6.49
N GLY A 21 8.14 3.67 -5.44
CA GLY A 21 7.95 2.56 -4.51
C GLY A 21 7.50 1.29 -5.22
N GLY A 22 6.51 1.40 -6.10
CA GLY A 22 6.04 0.29 -6.92
C GLY A 22 7.10 -0.22 -7.90
N PHE A 23 7.83 0.67 -8.58
CA PHE A 23 8.90 0.29 -9.49
C PHE A 23 10.02 -0.49 -8.79
N LEU A 24 10.31 -0.15 -7.53
CA LEU A 24 11.33 -0.80 -6.71
C LEU A 24 11.09 -2.32 -6.59
N ILE A 25 9.85 -2.79 -6.70
CA ILE A 25 9.52 -4.22 -6.67
C ILE A 25 10.24 -5.02 -7.78
N THR A 26 10.42 -4.41 -8.95
CA THR A 26 11.05 -5.06 -10.11
C THR A 26 12.55 -5.31 -9.91
N ARG A 27 13.20 -4.50 -9.07
CA ARG A 27 14.64 -4.59 -8.77
C ARG A 27 14.95 -5.19 -7.40
N THR A 28 13.94 -5.68 -6.68
CA THR A 28 14.07 -5.99 -5.25
C THR A 28 14.96 -7.21 -4.97
N SER A 29 15.95 -7.04 -4.09
CA SER A 29 16.76 -8.10 -3.46
C SER A 29 16.35 -8.24 -1.97
N ARG A 30 16.68 -9.35 -1.30
CA ARG A 30 16.41 -9.56 0.15
C ARG A 30 16.84 -8.37 1.01
N SER A 31 17.95 -7.73 0.64
CA SER A 31 18.50 -6.57 1.35
C SER A 31 17.59 -5.33 1.29
N ILE A 32 16.82 -5.15 0.21
CA ILE A 32 15.88 -4.02 0.06
C ILE A 32 14.65 -4.21 0.94
N ILE A 33 14.13 -5.43 1.03
CA ILE A 33 12.96 -5.75 1.88
C ILE A 33 13.28 -5.46 3.35
N ASN A 34 14.47 -5.84 3.82
CA ASN A 34 14.89 -5.52 5.19
C ASN A 34 15.01 -4.02 5.44
N ARG A 35 15.54 -3.25 4.46
CA ARG A 35 15.58 -1.78 4.56
C ARG A 35 14.19 -1.14 4.53
N LEU A 36 13.25 -1.76 3.83
CA LEU A 36 11.90 -1.22 3.71
C LEU A 36 11.15 -1.23 5.05
N LYS A 37 11.37 -2.24 5.90
CA LYS A 37 10.82 -2.27 7.27
C LYS A 37 11.24 -1.02 8.06
N TYR A 38 12.50 -0.62 7.98
CA TYR A 38 12.99 0.60 8.61
C TYR A 38 12.41 1.87 7.98
N LEU A 39 12.20 1.90 6.65
CA LEU A 39 11.56 3.03 5.98
C LEU A 39 10.08 3.18 6.35
N ILE A 40 9.35 2.07 6.56
CA ILE A 40 7.97 2.09 7.07
C ILE A 40 7.95 2.68 8.48
N ALA A 41 8.81 2.19 9.37
CA ALA A 41 8.90 2.69 10.75
C ALA A 41 9.29 4.17 10.80
N LEU A 42 10.24 4.59 9.96
CA LEU A 42 10.66 5.98 9.81
C LEU A 42 9.51 6.86 9.30
N GLY A 43 8.80 6.42 8.25
CA GLY A 43 7.65 7.12 7.69
C GLY A 43 6.52 7.28 8.71
N ALA A 44 6.18 6.21 9.43
CA ALA A 44 5.17 6.25 10.48
C ALA A 44 5.55 7.20 11.63
N GLY A 45 6.80 7.15 12.09
CA GLY A 45 7.30 8.05 13.13
C GLY A 45 7.29 9.52 12.69
N PHE A 46 7.70 9.80 11.45
CA PHE A 46 7.71 11.15 10.91
C PHE A 46 6.29 11.70 10.70
N MET A 47 5.35 10.90 10.20
CA MET A 47 3.93 11.27 10.11
C MET A 47 3.34 11.58 11.48
N MET A 48 3.64 10.75 12.48
CA MET A 48 3.20 10.97 13.85
C MET A 48 3.76 12.30 14.41
N ALA A 49 5.05 12.54 14.20
CA ALA A 49 5.69 13.80 14.59
C ALA A 49 5.06 15.01 13.89
N ALA A 50 4.80 14.95 12.59
CA ALA A 50 4.16 16.04 11.85
C ALA A 50 2.76 16.38 12.40
N VAL A 51 1.97 15.38 12.77
CA VAL A 51 0.65 15.60 13.39
C VAL A 51 0.79 16.32 14.73
N PHE A 52 1.66 15.84 15.63
CA PHE A 52 1.79 16.43 16.96
C PHE A 52 2.51 17.78 16.99
N ILE A 53 3.52 17.98 16.14
CA ILE A 53 4.42 19.14 16.19
C ILE A 53 3.97 20.27 15.26
N GLU A 54 3.31 19.96 14.14
CA GLU A 54 2.88 20.98 13.18
C GLU A 54 1.35 21.10 13.16
N VAL A 55 0.61 20.00 13.04
CA VAL A 55 -0.87 20.07 12.88
C VAL A 55 -1.58 20.48 14.17
N MET A 56 -1.29 19.83 15.30
CA MET A 56 -1.95 20.14 16.57
C MET A 56 -1.77 21.61 17.02
N PRO A 57 -0.55 22.18 17.06
CA PRO A 57 -0.39 23.57 17.49
C PRO A 57 -1.05 24.56 16.52
N GLU A 58 -0.99 24.31 15.21
CA GLU A 58 -1.66 25.15 14.21
C GLU A 58 -3.19 25.19 14.46
N VAL A 59 -3.80 24.03 14.75
CA VAL A 59 -5.23 23.95 15.06
C VAL A 59 -5.54 24.71 16.36
N ALA A 60 -4.68 24.62 17.38
CA ALA A 60 -4.86 25.33 18.64
C ALA A 60 -4.77 26.86 18.49
N GLU A 61 -3.87 27.35 17.63
CA GLU A 61 -3.73 28.78 17.35
C GLU A 61 -4.92 29.31 16.53
N GLN A 62 -5.34 28.60 15.48
CA GLN A 62 -6.46 29.02 14.63
C GLN A 62 -7.82 28.99 15.34
N TRP A 63 -8.02 28.04 16.26
CA TRP A 63 -9.27 27.84 16.99
C TRP A 63 -9.17 28.21 18.47
N SER A 64 -8.32 29.19 18.81
CA SER A 64 -8.05 29.63 20.19
C SER A 64 -9.30 29.95 21.04
N GLY A 65 -10.42 30.33 20.42
CA GLY A 65 -11.69 30.59 21.10
C GLY A 65 -12.63 29.37 21.27
N ASN A 66 -12.39 28.25 20.59
CA ASN A 66 -13.28 27.08 20.61
C ASN A 66 -12.54 25.77 20.32
N LEU A 67 -11.51 25.49 21.12
CA LEU A 67 -10.66 24.30 20.99
C LEU A 67 -11.47 22.98 21.04
N THR A 68 -12.55 22.94 21.84
CA THR A 68 -13.42 21.76 21.96
C THR A 68 -14.04 21.38 20.62
N THR A 69 -14.48 22.36 19.83
CA THR A 69 -15.06 22.10 18.50
C THR A 69 -13.99 21.62 17.52
N ALA A 70 -12.80 22.22 17.56
CA ALA A 70 -11.68 21.80 16.71
C ALA A 70 -11.21 20.37 17.00
N MET A 71 -11.10 20.00 18.28
CA MET A 71 -10.78 18.63 18.68
C MET A 71 -11.91 17.66 18.34
N GLY A 72 -13.18 18.11 18.39
CA GLY A 72 -14.32 17.35 17.90
C GLY A 72 -14.21 17.02 16.41
N TRP A 73 -13.79 17.97 15.58
CA TRP A 73 -13.54 17.73 14.15
C TRP A 73 -12.34 16.81 13.91
N LEU A 74 -11.26 16.93 14.69
CA LEU A 74 -10.12 16.02 14.60
C LEU A 74 -10.54 14.59 14.93
N LEU A 75 -11.30 14.39 16.02
CA LEU A 75 -11.83 13.09 16.41
C LEU A 75 -12.80 12.54 15.36
N ALA A 76 -13.70 13.38 14.84
CA ALA A 76 -14.63 12.98 13.78
C ALA A 76 -13.88 12.54 12.50
N GLY A 77 -12.82 13.28 12.12
CA GLY A 77 -11.96 12.92 11.00
C GLY A 77 -11.23 11.59 11.22
N TYR A 78 -10.65 11.39 12.41
CA TYR A 78 -10.03 10.13 12.80
C TYR A 78 -11.03 8.96 12.73
N LEU A 79 -12.22 9.12 13.32
CA LEU A 79 -13.27 8.11 13.30
C LEU A 79 -13.77 7.83 11.88
N LEU A 80 -13.87 8.85 11.02
CA LEU A 80 -14.28 8.68 9.63
C LEU A 80 -13.27 7.85 8.84
N ILE A 81 -11.97 8.15 8.97
CA ILE A 81 -10.91 7.37 8.32
C ILE A 81 -10.88 5.95 8.90
N GLN A 82 -10.98 5.82 10.22
CA GLN A 82 -11.01 4.53 10.90
C GLN A 82 -12.22 3.69 10.48
N LEU A 83 -13.38 4.31 10.30
CA LEU A 83 -14.59 3.67 9.81
C LEU A 83 -14.43 3.29 8.33
N ALA A 84 -13.87 4.16 7.48
CA ALA A 84 -13.63 3.84 6.09
C ALA A 84 -12.68 2.64 5.97
N GLU A 85 -11.57 2.65 6.70
CA GLU A 85 -10.60 1.56 6.73
C GLU A 85 -11.21 0.27 7.30
N HIS A 86 -11.89 0.35 8.45
CA HIS A 86 -12.52 -0.80 9.11
C HIS A 86 -13.89 -1.19 8.51
N THR A 87 -14.45 -0.48 7.54
CA THR A 87 -15.64 -0.97 6.81
C THR A 87 -15.21 -1.60 5.50
N ILE A 88 -14.21 -1.02 4.84
CA ILE A 88 -13.70 -1.51 3.56
C ILE A 88 -12.76 -2.71 3.74
N ALA A 89 -12.00 -2.81 4.85
CA ALA A 89 -11.03 -3.87 5.08
C ALA A 89 -11.57 -5.20 5.67
N PRO A 90 -12.57 -5.26 6.58
CA PRO A 90 -12.82 -6.50 7.34
C PRO A 90 -14.11 -7.25 7.00
N HIS A 91 -14.81 -6.96 5.90
CA HIS A 91 -16.00 -7.77 5.57
C HIS A 91 -15.64 -9.10 4.88
N PHE A 92 -14.95 -10.01 5.60
CA PHE A 92 -15.17 -11.46 5.53
C PHE A 92 -14.64 -12.14 6.81
N HIS A 93 -15.51 -12.29 7.81
CA HIS A 93 -15.29 -13.22 8.91
C HIS A 93 -15.62 -14.65 8.48
N PHE A 94 -14.61 -15.52 8.59
CA PHE A 94 -14.66 -16.89 9.11
C PHE A 94 -16.04 -17.56 9.17
N GLY A 95 -16.31 -18.41 8.18
CA GLY A 95 -17.10 -19.62 8.36
C GLY A 95 -16.17 -20.77 8.70
N GLU A 96 -16.51 -21.48 9.77
CA GLU A 96 -16.00 -22.76 10.27
C GLU A 96 -15.17 -23.64 9.32
N GLU A 97 -14.14 -24.27 9.90
CA GLU A 97 -13.44 -25.48 9.44
C GLU A 97 -12.31 -25.36 8.39
N THR A 98 -11.10 -25.65 8.90
CA THR A 98 -10.04 -26.43 8.23
C THR A 98 -9.21 -25.81 7.09
N HIS A 99 -7.89 -25.87 7.30
CA HIS A 99 -6.79 -25.79 6.33
C HIS A 99 -6.12 -24.42 6.10
N ARG A 100 -5.10 -24.21 6.94
CA ARG A 100 -3.76 -23.71 6.59
C ARG A 100 -3.51 -23.76 5.06
N GLU A 101 -3.35 -22.59 4.43
CA GLU A 101 -2.73 -22.27 3.11
C GLU A 101 -3.51 -21.34 2.16
N GLU A 102 -4.76 -20.96 2.44
CA GLU A 102 -5.49 -19.92 1.67
C GLU A 102 -5.51 -18.55 2.36
N LEU A 103 -4.33 -17.98 2.65
CA LEU A 103 -4.26 -16.71 3.40
C LEU A 103 -4.62 -15.43 2.64
N ILE A 104 -5.21 -15.50 1.44
CA ILE A 104 -5.89 -14.37 0.79
C ILE A 104 -6.95 -14.96 -0.14
N GLN A 105 -8.22 -15.03 0.28
CA GLN A 105 -9.31 -15.23 -0.67
C GLN A 105 -9.31 -14.05 -1.65
N GLY A 106 -9.64 -14.25 -2.94
CA GLY A 106 -9.51 -13.21 -3.98
C GLY A 106 -10.14 -11.84 -3.64
N ASN A 107 -11.13 -11.82 -2.75
CA ASN A 107 -11.78 -10.62 -2.24
C ASN A 107 -10.95 -9.83 -1.22
N ALA A 108 -10.03 -10.46 -0.48
CA ALA A 108 -9.20 -9.81 0.53
C ALA A 108 -8.10 -8.93 -0.10
N ALA A 109 -7.50 -9.37 -1.21
CA ALA A 109 -6.50 -8.55 -1.90
C ALA A 109 -7.13 -7.37 -2.66
N THR A 110 -8.32 -7.54 -3.25
CA THR A 110 -9.02 -6.44 -3.92
C THR A 110 -9.53 -5.40 -2.94
N THR A 111 -10.04 -5.81 -1.77
CA THR A 111 -10.40 -4.89 -0.68
C THR A 111 -9.18 -4.16 -0.11
N ALA A 112 -8.03 -4.84 0.04
CA ALA A 112 -6.79 -4.18 0.46
C ALA A 112 -6.34 -3.08 -0.52
N VAL A 113 -6.42 -3.33 -1.84
CA VAL A 113 -6.13 -2.30 -2.86
C VAL A 113 -7.11 -1.13 -2.78
N LEU A 114 -8.40 -1.41 -2.56
CA LEU A 114 -9.42 -0.38 -2.38
C LEU A 114 -9.15 0.49 -1.14
N ALA A 115 -8.89 -0.15 0.01
CA ALA A 115 -8.58 0.54 1.26
C ALA A 115 -7.35 1.44 1.11
N LEU A 116 -6.29 0.92 0.50
CA LEU A 116 -5.04 1.66 0.30
C LEU A 116 -5.19 2.78 -0.75
N SER A 117 -6.11 2.64 -1.71
CA SER A 117 -6.47 3.71 -2.65
C SER A 117 -7.19 4.86 -1.94
N VAL A 118 -8.13 4.55 -1.05
CA VAL A 118 -8.81 5.56 -0.22
C VAL A 118 -7.81 6.24 0.72
N HIS A 119 -6.89 5.50 1.32
CA HIS A 119 -5.80 6.05 2.13
C HIS A 119 -4.97 7.08 1.34
N THR A 120 -4.48 6.70 0.15
CA THR A 120 -3.71 7.60 -0.72
C THR A 120 -4.50 8.84 -1.15
N PHE A 121 -5.82 8.75 -1.28
CA PHE A 121 -6.66 9.92 -1.54
C PHE A 121 -6.64 10.91 -0.37
N PHE A 122 -6.76 10.43 0.86
CA PHE A 122 -6.74 11.29 2.06
C PHE A 122 -5.37 11.95 2.29
N ASP A 123 -4.27 11.32 1.89
CA ASP A 123 -2.95 11.98 1.90
C ASP A 123 -2.92 13.20 0.97
N GLY A 124 -3.55 13.11 -0.20
CA GLY A 124 -3.70 14.25 -1.11
C GLY A 124 -4.52 15.38 -0.48
N VAL A 125 -5.61 15.04 0.21
CA VAL A 125 -6.43 16.01 0.96
C VAL A 125 -5.62 16.66 2.09
N ALA A 126 -4.77 15.92 2.78
CA ALA A 126 -3.90 16.45 3.83
C ALA A 126 -2.86 17.44 3.29
N ILE A 127 -2.20 17.13 2.16
CA ILE A 127 -1.28 18.07 1.50
C ILE A 127 -2.04 19.33 1.06
N ALA A 128 -3.20 19.15 0.44
CA ALA A 128 -3.98 20.26 -0.09
C ALA A 128 -4.47 21.21 1.00
N SER A 129 -5.06 20.66 2.07
CA SER A 129 -5.50 21.43 3.23
C SER A 129 -4.32 22.15 3.91
N GLY A 130 -3.20 21.45 4.11
CA GLY A 130 -2.02 22.05 4.72
C GLY A 130 -1.44 23.22 3.93
N MET A 131 -1.36 23.09 2.60
CA MET A 131 -0.90 24.16 1.71
C MET A 131 -1.85 25.36 1.67
N MET A 132 -3.15 25.15 1.89
CA MET A 132 -4.14 26.22 2.01
C MET A 132 -4.03 26.95 3.35
N THR A 133 -3.60 26.26 4.39
CA THR A 133 -3.35 26.84 5.72
C THR A 133 -2.07 27.67 5.73
N SER A 134 -0.92 27.05 5.47
CA SER A 134 0.37 27.74 5.40
C SER A 134 1.37 26.95 4.57
N PHE A 135 2.26 27.64 3.85
CA PHE A 135 3.26 26.97 3.03
C PHE A 135 4.19 26.08 3.87
N LYS A 136 4.54 26.51 5.09
CA LYS A 136 5.39 25.75 6.00
C LYS A 136 4.73 24.42 6.40
N LEU A 137 3.47 24.48 6.85
CA LEU A 137 2.73 23.29 7.28
C LEU A 137 2.48 22.33 6.10
N GLY A 138 2.04 22.85 4.96
CA GLY A 138 1.86 22.06 3.75
C GLY A 138 3.15 21.39 3.26
N PHE A 139 4.29 22.08 3.33
CA PHE A 139 5.58 21.52 2.96
C PHE A 139 6.05 20.43 3.93
N THR A 140 5.87 20.61 5.24
CA THR A 140 6.21 19.57 6.23
C THR A 140 5.34 18.32 6.05
N LEU A 141 4.03 18.50 5.85
CA LEU A 141 3.11 17.39 5.54
C LEU A 141 3.50 16.69 4.24
N PHE A 142 3.89 17.44 3.20
CA PHE A 142 4.36 16.87 1.95
C PHE A 142 5.58 15.97 2.14
N ILE A 143 6.60 16.40 2.91
CA ILE A 143 7.77 15.56 3.20
C ILE A 143 7.36 14.31 3.97
N ALA A 144 6.47 14.47 4.96
CA ALA A 144 5.96 13.35 5.75
C ALA A 144 5.29 12.29 4.89
N ILE A 145 4.45 12.77 3.97
CA ILE A 145 3.69 11.93 3.06
C ILE A 145 4.61 11.26 2.04
N LEU A 146 5.49 12.03 1.41
CA LEU A 146 6.45 11.51 0.44
C LEU A 146 7.30 10.37 1.01
N LEU A 147 7.70 10.46 2.27
CA LEU A 147 8.55 9.47 2.92
C LEU A 147 7.85 8.11 3.08
N HIS A 148 6.56 8.10 3.44
CA HIS A 148 5.81 6.85 3.60
C HIS A 148 5.15 6.36 2.29
N LYS A 149 5.03 7.20 1.26
CA LYS A 149 4.53 6.81 -0.07
C LYS A 149 5.43 5.80 -0.78
N ILE A 150 6.74 5.82 -0.54
CA ILE A 150 7.66 4.85 -1.14
C ILE A 150 7.39 3.43 -0.61
N PRO A 151 7.36 3.17 0.72
CA PRO A 151 6.96 1.86 1.23
C PRO A 151 5.52 1.44 0.90
N GLU A 152 4.59 2.38 0.88
CA GLU A 152 3.19 2.11 0.52
C GLU A 152 3.06 1.63 -0.93
N GLY A 153 3.71 2.33 -1.87
CA GLY A 153 3.71 1.97 -3.28
C GLY A 153 4.32 0.60 -3.53
N PHE A 154 5.36 0.23 -2.77
CA PHE A 154 5.90 -1.13 -2.80
C PHE A 154 4.85 -2.16 -2.36
N THR A 155 4.15 -1.88 -1.25
CA THR A 155 3.12 -2.78 -0.71
C THR A 155 1.96 -2.96 -1.68
N MET A 156 1.46 -1.85 -2.26
CA MET A 156 0.40 -1.87 -3.26
C MET A 156 0.80 -2.68 -4.50
N ALA A 157 2.01 -2.46 -5.03
CA ALA A 157 2.51 -3.21 -6.18
C ALA A 157 2.65 -4.71 -5.89
N SER A 158 3.05 -5.09 -4.67
CA SER A 158 3.16 -6.49 -4.25
C SER A 158 1.80 -7.19 -4.24
N ILE A 159 0.76 -6.51 -3.72
CA ILE A 159 -0.60 -7.06 -3.68
C ILE A 159 -1.16 -7.23 -5.10
N ILE A 160 -1.01 -6.20 -5.95
CA ILE A 160 -1.50 -6.24 -7.34
C ILE A 160 -0.78 -7.34 -8.14
N PHE A 161 0.53 -7.51 -7.94
CA PHE A 161 1.28 -8.57 -8.60
C PHE A 161 0.78 -9.97 -8.22
N ASP A 162 0.46 -10.19 -6.94
CA ASP A 162 -0.11 -11.47 -6.48
C ASP A 162 -1.52 -11.71 -7.06
N ILE A 163 -2.39 -10.69 -7.06
CA ILE A 163 -3.71 -10.76 -7.71
C ILE A 163 -3.56 -11.16 -9.19
N TRP A 164 -2.67 -10.49 -9.91
CA TRP A 164 -2.45 -10.73 -11.34
C TRP A 164 -1.92 -12.13 -11.62
N GLU A 165 -0.98 -12.62 -10.80
CA GLU A 165 -0.42 -13.96 -10.96
C GLU A 165 -1.47 -15.05 -10.68
N ARG A 166 -2.35 -14.83 -9.70
CA ARG A 166 -3.49 -15.73 -9.42
C ARG A 166 -4.49 -15.77 -10.57
N ALA A 167 -4.88 -14.61 -11.11
CA ALA A 167 -5.78 -14.52 -12.27
C ALA A 167 -5.23 -15.29 -13.48
N ARG A 168 -3.91 -15.14 -13.75
CA ARG A 168 -3.21 -15.92 -14.80
C ARG A 168 -3.20 -17.42 -14.53
N ARG A 169 -2.97 -17.86 -13.28
CA ARG A 169 -2.94 -19.28 -12.92
C ARG A 169 -4.32 -19.93 -13.02
N GLY A 170 -5.38 -19.23 -12.59
CA GLY A 170 -6.77 -19.69 -12.73
C GLY A 170 -7.16 -19.91 -14.19
N GLN A 171 -6.84 -18.95 -15.07
CA GLN A 171 -7.09 -19.06 -16.50
C GLN A 171 -6.34 -20.24 -17.15
N LYS A 172 -5.13 -20.56 -16.69
CA LYS A 172 -4.32 -21.67 -17.21
C LYS A 172 -4.81 -23.05 -16.72
N SER A 173 -5.55 -23.11 -15.61
CA SER A 173 -6.18 -24.33 -15.08
C SER A 173 -7.47 -24.65 -15.84
N ASP A 174 -8.33 -23.65 -16.03
CA ASP A 174 -9.57 -23.74 -16.81
C ASP A 174 -9.29 -24.15 -18.28
N ASN A 175 -8.28 -23.53 -18.89
CA ASN A 175 -7.83 -23.83 -20.25
C ASN A 175 -7.11 -25.21 -20.38
N ARG A 176 -6.82 -25.88 -19.25
CA ARG A 176 -6.24 -27.24 -19.21
C ARG A 176 -7.34 -28.30 -19.09
N HIS A 177 -8.39 -28.03 -18.32
CA HIS A 177 -9.57 -28.91 -18.22
C HIS A 177 -10.34 -28.98 -19.54
N SER A 178 -10.47 -27.86 -20.25
CA SER A 178 -11.07 -27.80 -21.59
C SER A 178 -10.19 -28.44 -22.69
N ARG A 179 -8.89 -28.65 -22.43
CA ARG A 179 -7.96 -29.34 -23.34
C ARG A 179 -7.83 -30.85 -23.11
N LEU A 180 -8.48 -31.42 -22.10
CA LEU A 180 -8.51 -32.88 -21.90
C LEU A 180 -9.40 -33.63 -22.91
N HIS A 181 -10.07 -32.91 -23.82
CA HIS A 181 -10.85 -33.47 -24.93
C HIS A 181 -10.16 -33.46 -26.30
N LEU A 182 -8.85 -33.18 -26.38
CA LEU A 182 -8.12 -33.22 -27.65
C LEU A 182 -6.87 -34.12 -27.57
N PRO A 183 -6.63 -34.97 -28.59
CA PRO A 183 -5.50 -35.89 -28.64
C PRO A 183 -4.16 -35.13 -28.64
N ARG A 184 -3.21 -35.67 -27.88
CA ARG A 184 -1.90 -35.07 -27.56
C ARG A 184 -0.88 -35.38 -28.65
N ASP A 185 -0.70 -34.43 -29.56
CA ASP A 185 0.33 -34.52 -30.58
C ASP A 185 1.09 -33.19 -30.63
N HIS A 186 2.37 -33.24 -30.24
CA HIS A 186 3.44 -32.27 -30.48
C HIS A 186 3.21 -30.80 -30.08
N LEU A 187 3.93 -30.32 -29.04
CA LEU A 187 4.53 -28.97 -29.03
C LEU A 187 5.43 -28.78 -27.77
N GLY A 188 6.63 -29.38 -27.77
CA GLY A 188 7.83 -28.68 -27.29
C GLY A 188 8.25 -27.79 -28.45
N ASP A 189 8.36 -26.47 -28.35
CA ASP A 189 9.57 -25.84 -27.84
C ASP A 189 9.37 -24.35 -27.48
N ALA A 190 8.12 -23.89 -27.32
CA ALA A 190 7.84 -22.49 -26.98
C ALA A 190 7.95 -22.16 -25.47
N TYR A 191 8.21 -23.14 -24.60
CA TYR A 191 8.07 -23.01 -23.14
C TYR A 191 9.33 -22.48 -22.41
N GLN A 192 10.43 -22.19 -23.10
CA GLN A 192 11.73 -21.97 -22.46
C GLN A 192 12.12 -20.49 -22.28
N ALA A 193 11.62 -19.56 -23.12
CA ALA A 193 12.04 -18.16 -23.08
C ALA A 193 11.34 -17.30 -21.98
N GLY A 194 10.12 -17.65 -21.57
CA GLY A 194 9.39 -16.91 -20.52
C GLY A 194 9.70 -17.33 -19.07
N ARG A 195 10.40 -18.45 -18.88
CA ARG A 195 10.64 -19.07 -17.56
C ARG A 195 11.66 -18.31 -16.70
N HIS A 196 12.59 -17.57 -17.28
CA HIS A 196 13.65 -16.91 -16.52
C HIS A 196 13.20 -15.61 -15.83
N LEU A 197 12.27 -14.86 -16.42
CA LEU A 197 11.62 -13.71 -15.75
C LEU A 197 10.53 -14.14 -14.76
N HIS A 198 9.79 -15.22 -15.06
CA HIS A 198 8.76 -15.79 -14.18
C HIS A 198 9.35 -16.46 -12.93
N ALA A 199 10.41 -17.26 -13.06
CA ALA A 199 11.06 -17.89 -11.91
C ALA A 199 11.71 -16.86 -10.97
N ALA A 200 12.20 -15.74 -11.52
CA ALA A 200 12.79 -14.66 -10.75
C ALA A 200 11.76 -13.84 -9.94
N ALA A 201 10.48 -13.85 -10.34
CA ALA A 201 9.38 -13.19 -9.62
C ALA A 201 8.74 -14.13 -8.58
N ILE A 202 8.53 -15.40 -8.92
CA ILE A 202 7.99 -16.44 -8.01
C ILE A 202 8.95 -16.68 -6.83
N CYS A 203 10.26 -16.77 -7.10
CA CYS A 203 11.27 -16.89 -6.05
C CYS A 203 11.36 -15.61 -5.19
N ARG A 204 10.88 -14.46 -5.69
CA ARG A 204 10.89 -13.16 -4.98
C ARG A 204 9.69 -12.99 -4.05
N CYS A 205 8.50 -13.47 -4.43
CA CYS A 205 7.34 -13.55 -3.52
C CYS A 205 7.59 -14.50 -2.35
N ASP A 206 8.23 -15.66 -2.59
CA ASP A 206 8.57 -16.62 -1.52
C ASP A 206 9.60 -16.02 -0.53
N VAL A 207 10.48 -15.13 -1.01
CA VAL A 207 11.38 -14.34 -0.16
C VAL A 207 10.66 -13.30 0.70
N ILE A 208 9.63 -12.64 0.17
CA ILE A 208 8.81 -11.66 0.92
C ILE A 208 8.05 -12.39 2.05
N HIS A 209 7.45 -13.54 1.74
CA HIS A 209 6.74 -14.37 2.73
C HIS A 209 7.66 -14.93 3.82
N ARG A 210 8.88 -15.37 3.47
CA ARG A 210 9.84 -15.90 4.47
C ARG A 210 10.56 -14.81 5.27
N GLY A 211 10.81 -13.64 4.69
CA GLY A 211 11.46 -12.50 5.37
C GLY A 211 10.59 -11.80 6.42
N PHE A 212 9.27 -11.94 6.34
CA PHE A 212 8.35 -11.55 7.43
C PHE A 212 8.24 -12.61 8.53
N ARG A 213 8.50 -13.89 8.19
CA ARG A 213 8.39 -15.01 9.13
C ARG A 213 9.58 -15.15 10.07
N SER A 214 10.79 -14.75 9.66
CA SER A 214 11.99 -14.91 10.49
C SER A 214 12.06 -13.99 11.72
N ASP A 215 11.27 -12.91 11.76
CA ASP A 215 11.28 -11.96 12.88
C ASP A 215 10.15 -12.23 13.90
N THR A 216 9.25 -13.19 13.66
CA THR A 216 8.16 -13.54 14.60
C THR A 216 8.41 -14.85 15.36
N THR A 217 9.53 -15.54 15.11
CA THR A 217 9.89 -16.79 15.82
C THR A 217 11.25 -16.72 16.49
N GLY A 218 11.70 -15.52 16.86
CA GLY A 218 12.97 -15.31 17.57
C GLY A 218 12.74 -14.88 19.01
N GLU A 219 12.10 -15.71 19.84
CA GLU A 219 12.20 -15.67 21.31
C GLU A 219 11.58 -16.94 21.91
N SER A 220 12.44 -17.95 22.12
CA SER A 220 12.50 -18.80 23.32
C SER A 220 13.69 -19.75 23.19
#